data_AF-A0A923Q6V7-F1
#
_entry.id   AF-A0A923Q6V7-F1
#
_cell.length_a   1.000
_cell.length_b   1.000
_cell.length_c   1.000
_cell.angle_alpha   90.00
_cell.angle_beta   90.00
_cell.angle_gamma   90.00
#
_symmetry.space_group_name_H-M   'P 1'
#
loop_
_entity.id
_entity.type
_entity.pdbx_description
1 polymer ?
#
loop_
_entity_poly.entity_id
_entity_poly.type
_entity_poly.pdbx_seq_one_letter_code
_entity_poly.pdbx_strand_id
1 'polypeptide(L)'
;KVQSALLEVMAERQVSIGGTTYPLPTPFLVLATQNPIESEGVYPLPEGQPDRFLMKIDVGHPSMAEEMEIVRRMTVSPPRAEQVLSLAELMTLQDTVDDVFVHHAVAEYAVRLVVATREPARWSLPALAPLVAHGASPRGSLGLVRGAKALAVLRGRDYVLPVDVADLGVDVLAHRLVLTYEALADEVSATSVVTQVLERVDPPQVAPSQYASGAA
;
A
#
# COMPACT_ATOMS: atom_id res chain seq x y z
N LYS A 1 2.92 -20.48 -14.50
CA LYS A 1 3.55 -21.46 -13.57
C LYS A 1 4.58 -20.79 -12.64
N VAL A 2 5.59 -20.07 -13.16
CA VAL A 2 6.60 -19.39 -12.30
C VAL A 2 6.01 -18.30 -11.40
N GLN A 3 5.16 -17.42 -11.95
CA GLN A 3 4.50 -16.35 -11.17
C GLN A 3 3.58 -16.91 -10.07
N SER A 4 2.87 -18.00 -10.34
CA SER A 4 2.00 -18.66 -9.36
C SER A 4 2.78 -19.20 -8.16
N ALA A 5 3.97 -19.77 -8.40
CA ALA A 5 4.85 -20.27 -7.35
C ALA A 5 5.40 -19.12 -6.47
N LEU A 6 5.76 -17.97 -7.05
CA LEU A 6 6.15 -16.78 -6.28
C LEU A 6 5.02 -16.32 -5.35
N LEU A 7 3.79 -16.28 -5.86
CA LEU A 7 2.62 -15.82 -5.10
C LEU A 7 2.18 -16.82 -4.03
N GLU A 8 2.46 -18.10 -4.22
CA GLU A 8 2.30 -19.15 -3.21
C GLU A 8 3.33 -18.95 -2.09
N VAL A 9 4.61 -18.75 -2.43
CA VAL A 9 5.68 -18.46 -1.48
C VAL A 9 5.40 -17.18 -0.67
N MET A 10 4.83 -16.14 -1.29
CA MET A 10 4.40 -14.93 -0.59
C MET A 10 3.29 -15.17 0.44
N ALA A 11 2.38 -16.11 0.18
CA ALA A 11 1.24 -16.39 1.05
C ALA A 11 1.62 -17.39 2.17
N GLU A 12 2.31 -18.47 1.80
CA GLU A 12 2.59 -19.62 2.67
C GLU A 12 3.91 -19.47 3.45
N ARG A 13 4.79 -18.54 3.05
CA ARG A 13 6.14 -18.34 3.63
C ARG A 13 7.00 -19.61 3.68
N GLN A 14 6.73 -20.56 2.81
CA GLN A 14 7.45 -21.82 2.67
C GLN A 14 7.40 -22.31 1.22
N VAL A 15 8.31 -23.21 0.87
CA VAL A 15 8.35 -23.86 -0.45
C VAL A 15 8.51 -25.36 -0.28
N SER A 16 7.76 -26.15 -1.04
CA SER A 16 7.88 -27.61 -1.06
C SER A 16 8.59 -28.09 -2.32
N ILE A 17 9.76 -28.71 -2.17
CA ILE A 17 10.58 -29.24 -3.26
C ILE A 17 10.74 -30.75 -3.05
N GLY A 18 10.25 -31.56 -3.99
CA GLY A 18 10.37 -33.03 -3.92
C GLY A 18 9.71 -33.64 -2.68
N GLY A 19 8.62 -33.04 -2.18
CA GLY A 19 7.92 -33.48 -0.96
C GLY A 19 8.53 -33.00 0.36
N THR A 20 9.65 -32.26 0.33
CA THR A 20 10.26 -31.64 1.51
C THR A 20 9.92 -30.16 1.57
N THR A 21 9.44 -29.70 2.71
CA THR A 21 9.06 -28.30 2.94
C THR A 21 10.19 -27.51 3.57
N TYR A 22 10.50 -26.34 3.00
CA TYR A 22 11.54 -25.43 3.44
C TYR A 22 10.92 -24.08 3.84
N PRO A 23 11.10 -23.61 5.08
CA PRO A 23 10.64 -22.28 5.48
C PRO A 23 11.50 -21.19 4.84
N LEU A 24 10.89 -20.03 4.56
CA LEU A 24 11.62 -18.85 4.10
C LEU A 24 12.34 -18.15 5.27
N PRO A 25 13.44 -17.42 4.98
CA PRO A 25 14.09 -16.58 5.99
C PRO A 25 13.14 -15.50 6.52
N THR A 26 13.41 -15.00 7.72
CA THR A 26 12.69 -13.87 8.31
C THR A 26 13.70 -12.75 8.60
N PRO A 27 13.47 -11.50 8.15
CA PRO A 27 12.33 -11.04 7.34
C PRO A 27 12.41 -11.53 5.88
N PHE A 28 11.26 -11.59 5.21
CA PHE A 28 11.14 -11.89 3.77
C PHE A 28 10.33 -10.80 3.08
N LEU A 29 10.88 -10.25 2.00
CA LEU A 29 10.27 -9.21 1.19
C LEU A 29 10.36 -9.60 -0.28
N VAL A 30 9.25 -9.44 -1.01
CA VAL A 30 9.22 -9.52 -2.46
C VAL A 30 9.03 -8.13 -3.02
N LEU A 31 9.99 -7.68 -3.82
CA LEU A 31 9.86 -6.50 -4.68
C LEU A 31 9.73 -6.99 -6.12
N ALA A 32 8.57 -6.76 -6.73
CA ALA A 32 8.31 -7.08 -8.13
C ALA A 32 8.26 -5.79 -8.94
N THR A 33 9.02 -5.73 -10.03
CA THR A 33 9.02 -4.60 -10.96
C THR A 33 8.37 -5.02 -12.28
N GLN A 34 7.58 -4.14 -12.88
CA GLN A 34 7.00 -4.33 -14.20
C GLN A 34 7.46 -3.20 -15.11
N ASN A 35 8.13 -3.53 -16.22
CA ASN A 35 8.45 -2.55 -17.26
C ASN A 35 7.20 -2.35 -18.15
N PRO A 36 6.62 -1.14 -18.23
CA PRO A 36 5.39 -0.92 -18.99
C PRO A 36 5.59 -0.96 -20.52
N ILE A 37 6.83 -0.86 -21.01
CA ILE A 37 7.13 -0.71 -22.45
C ILE A 37 7.41 -2.06 -23.12
N GLU A 38 8.01 -3.01 -22.41
CA GLU A 38 8.39 -4.32 -22.97
C GLU A 38 7.24 -5.31 -22.86
N SER A 39 6.59 -5.61 -23.99
CA SER A 39 5.48 -6.55 -24.09
C SER A 39 5.92 -7.97 -24.49
N GLU A 40 7.18 -8.17 -24.92
CA GLU A 40 7.69 -9.49 -25.28
C GLU A 40 8.01 -10.32 -24.03
N GLY A 41 7.28 -11.41 -23.82
CA GLY A 41 7.54 -12.37 -22.74
C GLY A 41 7.03 -11.96 -21.36
N VAL A 42 6.39 -10.80 -21.22
CA VAL A 42 5.79 -10.32 -19.96
C VAL A 42 4.31 -10.66 -19.94
N TYR A 43 3.94 -11.71 -19.21
CA TYR A 43 2.53 -12.00 -18.93
C TYR A 43 2.10 -11.16 -17.74
N PRO A 44 1.08 -10.27 -17.87
CA PRO A 44 0.56 -9.54 -16.73
C PRO A 44 0.06 -10.51 -15.68
N LEU A 45 0.16 -10.11 -14.41
CA LEU A 45 -0.39 -10.90 -13.32
C LEU A 45 -1.91 -11.08 -13.54
N PRO A 46 -2.43 -12.32 -13.46
CA PRO A 46 -3.87 -12.55 -13.55
C PRO A 46 -4.66 -11.72 -12.54
N GLU A 47 -5.91 -11.44 -12.87
CA GLU A 47 -6.85 -10.72 -12.00
C GLU A 47 -6.87 -11.30 -10.58
N GLY A 48 -6.81 -10.42 -9.57
CA GLY A 48 -6.77 -10.80 -8.15
C GLY A 48 -5.39 -11.20 -7.61
N GLN A 49 -4.36 -11.39 -8.45
CA GLN A 49 -2.99 -11.61 -7.97
C GLN A 49 -2.30 -10.34 -7.47
N PRO A 50 -2.50 -9.14 -8.07
CA PRO A 50 -2.00 -7.89 -7.51
C PRO A 50 -2.47 -7.62 -6.08
N ASP A 51 -3.65 -8.13 -5.69
CA ASP A 51 -4.20 -7.99 -4.34
C ASP A 51 -3.32 -8.58 -3.23
N ARG A 52 -2.38 -9.48 -3.58
CA ARG A 52 -1.39 -10.05 -2.64
C ARG A 52 -0.24 -9.10 -2.31
N PHE A 53 -0.02 -8.08 -3.13
CA PHE A 53 0.97 -7.05 -2.85
C PHE A 53 0.39 -6.00 -1.91
N LEU A 54 1.20 -5.58 -0.93
CA LEU A 54 0.80 -4.55 0.02
C LEU A 54 0.53 -3.22 -0.69
N MET A 55 1.45 -2.82 -1.57
CA MET A 55 1.44 -1.58 -2.32
C MET A 55 1.85 -1.81 -3.78
N LYS A 56 1.34 -0.97 -4.68
CA LYS A 56 1.88 -0.74 -6.02
C LYS A 56 2.31 0.72 -6.10
N ILE A 57 3.58 0.95 -6.42
CA ILE A 57 4.16 2.29 -6.52
C ILE A 57 4.48 2.57 -7.98
N ASP A 58 3.93 3.64 -8.53
CA ASP A 58 4.25 4.11 -9.87
C ASP A 58 5.48 5.03 -9.79
N VAL A 59 6.62 4.55 -10.32
CA VAL A 59 7.89 5.28 -10.31
C VAL A 59 8.04 6.06 -11.61
N GLY A 60 7.95 7.38 -11.53
CA GLY A 60 8.18 8.27 -12.67
C GLY A 60 9.66 8.50 -12.97
N HIS A 61 9.94 9.28 -14.00
CA HIS A 61 11.28 9.76 -14.28
C HIS A 61 11.72 10.79 -13.23
N PRO A 62 13.03 10.83 -12.89
CA PRO A 62 13.55 11.87 -12.01
C PRO A 62 13.34 13.25 -12.63
N SER A 63 13.16 14.26 -11.78
CA SER A 63 13.24 15.66 -12.22
C SER A 63 14.63 15.98 -12.76
N MET A 64 14.77 17.05 -13.55
CA MET A 64 16.07 17.51 -14.06
C MET A 64 17.11 17.70 -12.94
N ALA A 65 16.69 18.18 -11.76
CA ALA A 65 17.58 18.37 -10.61
C ALA A 65 18.05 17.04 -10.01
N GLU A 66 17.15 16.07 -9.85
CA GLU A 66 17.48 14.72 -9.38
C GLU A 66 18.36 13.99 -10.39
N GLU A 67 18.08 14.13 -11.69
CA GLU A 67 18.86 13.52 -12.77
C GLU A 67 20.29 14.09 -12.83
N MET A 68 20.44 15.40 -12.67
CA MET A 68 21.75 16.04 -12.55
C MET A 68 22.52 15.53 -11.33
N GLU A 69 21.85 15.33 -10.19
CA GLU A 69 22.49 14.78 -9.00
C GLU A 69 22.91 13.32 -9.17
N ILE A 70 22.11 12.52 -9.89
CA ILE A 70 22.46 11.14 -10.27
C ILE A 70 23.73 11.15 -11.11
N VAL A 71 23.79 11.97 -12.17
CA VAL A 71 25.00 12.11 -13.01
C VAL A 71 26.20 12.49 -12.16
N ARG A 72 26.07 13.52 -11.30
CA ARG A 72 27.16 13.99 -10.44
C ARG A 72 27.68 12.91 -9.51
N ARG A 73 26.81 12.08 -8.91
CA ARG A 73 27.19 11.01 -7.98
C ARG A 73 27.74 9.77 -8.67
N MET A 74 27.26 9.45 -9.88
CA MET A 74 27.56 8.19 -10.56
C MET A 74 28.70 8.30 -11.58
N THR A 75 29.07 9.50 -12.01
CA THR A 75 30.25 9.72 -12.89
C THR A 75 31.58 9.78 -12.11
N VAL A 76 31.53 9.78 -10.78
CA VAL A 76 32.70 9.62 -9.90
C VAL A 76 32.73 8.21 -9.29
N SER A 77 33.54 7.98 -8.26
CA SER A 77 33.45 6.76 -7.46
C SER A 77 32.06 6.64 -6.83
N PRO A 78 31.24 5.63 -7.20
CA PRO A 78 29.89 5.51 -6.68
C PRO A 78 29.89 5.36 -5.16
N PRO A 79 28.92 5.98 -4.45
CA PRO A 79 28.83 5.85 -3.00
C PRO A 79 28.61 4.39 -2.61
N ARG A 80 29.26 3.96 -1.53
CA ARG A 80 29.03 2.64 -0.94
C ARG A 80 28.07 2.79 0.23
N ALA A 81 27.07 1.92 0.29
CA ALA A 81 26.15 1.89 1.42
C ALA A 81 26.88 1.37 2.66
N GLU A 82 26.66 2.03 3.79
CA GLU A 82 27.10 1.57 5.10
C GLU A 82 25.92 0.94 5.82
N GLN A 83 26.17 -0.15 6.52
CA GLN A 83 25.14 -0.82 7.31
C GLN A 83 24.85 0.01 8.57
N VAL A 84 23.66 0.61 8.62
CA VAL A 84 23.19 1.39 9.78
C VAL A 84 22.27 0.60 10.72
N LEU A 85 21.74 -0.54 10.26
CA LEU A 85 20.85 -1.42 11.01
C LEU A 85 21.20 -2.89 10.73
N SER A 86 21.16 -3.71 11.76
CA SER A 86 21.18 -5.17 11.67
C SER A 86 19.79 -5.75 11.41
N LEU A 87 19.74 -7.00 10.97
CA LEU A 87 18.46 -7.71 10.81
C LEU A 87 17.72 -7.89 12.14
N ALA A 88 18.44 -8.08 13.24
CA ALA A 88 17.84 -8.19 14.57
C ALA A 88 17.18 -6.88 14.99
N GLU A 89 17.86 -5.74 14.79
CA GLU A 89 17.28 -4.41 15.06
C GLU A 89 16.08 -4.13 14.16
N LEU A 90 16.14 -4.50 12.88
CA LEU A 90 15.01 -4.37 11.97
C LEU A 90 13.79 -5.18 12.45
N MET A 91 13.99 -6.40 12.94
CA MET A 91 12.91 -7.22 13.50
C MET A 91 12.32 -6.58 14.77
N THR A 92 13.15 -6.06 15.67
CA THR A 92 12.66 -5.31 16.84
C THR A 92 11.83 -4.08 16.46
N LEU A 93 12.22 -3.37 15.39
CA LEU A 93 11.42 -2.28 14.85
C LEU A 93 10.09 -2.75 14.26
N GLN A 94 10.06 -3.92 13.60
CA GLN A 94 8.82 -4.53 13.12
C GLN A 94 7.88 -4.89 14.27
N ASP A 95 8.41 -5.47 15.36
CA ASP A 95 7.63 -5.77 16.57
C ASP A 95 7.06 -4.48 17.18
N THR A 96 7.84 -3.39 17.20
CA THR A 96 7.38 -2.07 17.68
C THR A 96 6.21 -1.54 16.83
N VAL A 97 6.26 -1.75 15.51
CA VAL A 97 5.14 -1.39 14.62
C VAL A 97 3.87 -2.18 14.95
N ASP A 98 3.99 -3.42 15.43
CA ASP A 98 2.85 -4.23 15.84
C ASP A 98 2.17 -3.72 17.13
N ASP A 99 2.88 -2.95 17.96
CA ASP A 99 2.33 -2.35 19.19
C ASP A 99 1.76 -0.93 19.01
N VAL A 100 1.96 -0.29 17.84
CA VAL A 100 1.44 1.07 17.57
C VAL A 100 -0.08 1.13 17.78
N PHE A 101 -0.53 2.13 18.51
CA PHE A 101 -1.94 2.32 18.83
C PHE A 101 -2.75 2.74 17.60
N VAL A 102 -3.88 2.07 17.38
CA VAL A 102 -4.86 2.43 16.33
C VAL A 102 -6.22 2.62 16.98
N HIS A 103 -6.69 3.87 17.02
CA HIS A 103 -8.02 4.17 17.53
C HIS A 103 -9.10 3.55 16.62
N HIS A 104 -10.21 3.08 17.21
CA HIS A 104 -11.29 2.40 16.46
C HIS A 104 -11.81 3.24 15.28
N ALA A 105 -11.95 4.55 15.46
CA ALA A 105 -12.41 5.47 14.41
C ALA A 105 -11.44 5.52 13.21
N VAL A 106 -10.14 5.35 13.42
CA VAL A 106 -9.13 5.31 12.35
C VAL A 106 -9.17 3.97 11.62
N ALA A 107 -9.35 2.86 12.34
CA ALA A 107 -9.58 1.56 11.73
C ALA A 107 -10.87 1.55 10.90
N GLU A 108 -11.95 2.15 11.43
CA GLU A 108 -13.21 2.32 10.73
C GLU A 108 -13.05 3.17 9.47
N TYR A 109 -12.26 4.25 9.52
CA TYR A 109 -11.95 5.07 8.36
C TYR A 109 -11.30 4.24 7.22
N ALA A 110 -10.30 3.41 7.53
CA ALA A 110 -9.71 2.51 6.54
C ALA A 110 -10.74 1.54 5.93
N VAL A 111 -11.68 1.03 6.74
CA VAL A 111 -12.78 0.18 6.26
C VAL A 111 -13.75 0.98 5.38
N ARG A 112 -14.13 2.19 5.78
CA ARG A 112 -15.02 3.08 5.02
C ARG A 112 -14.45 3.40 3.64
N LEU A 113 -13.15 3.69 3.54
CA LEU A 113 -12.46 3.89 2.26
C LEU A 113 -12.61 2.66 1.36
N VAL A 114 -12.34 1.46 1.88
CA VAL A 114 -12.46 0.21 1.12
C VAL A 114 -13.91 -0.04 0.69
N VAL A 115 -14.88 0.12 1.59
CA VAL A 115 -16.30 -0.06 1.28
C VAL A 115 -16.77 0.96 0.24
N ALA A 116 -16.27 2.20 0.29
CA ALA A 116 -16.58 3.22 -0.70
C ALA A 116 -16.11 2.87 -2.12
N THR A 117 -15.04 2.09 -2.27
CA THR A 117 -14.65 1.54 -3.58
C THR A 117 -15.61 0.46 -4.10
N ARG A 118 -16.37 -0.21 -3.22
CA ARG A 118 -17.32 -1.27 -3.59
C ARG A 118 -18.74 -0.74 -3.78
N GLU A 119 -19.11 0.27 -3.02
CA GLU A 119 -20.47 0.82 -2.96
C GLU A 119 -20.45 2.36 -3.11
N PRO A 120 -19.80 2.93 -4.14
CA PRO A 120 -19.53 4.38 -4.21
C PRO A 120 -20.81 5.24 -4.22
N ALA A 121 -21.92 4.73 -4.73
CA ALA A 121 -23.21 5.42 -4.68
C ALA A 121 -23.69 5.73 -3.25
N ARG A 122 -23.37 4.88 -2.26
CA ARG A 122 -23.70 5.14 -0.83
C ARG A 122 -22.88 6.28 -0.23
N TRP A 123 -21.77 6.65 -0.87
CA TRP A 123 -20.85 7.69 -0.43
C TRP A 123 -21.01 8.98 -1.26
N SER A 124 -22.16 9.14 -1.94
CA SER A 124 -22.42 10.26 -2.86
C SER A 124 -21.46 10.34 -4.05
N LEU A 125 -20.95 9.18 -4.50
CA LEU A 125 -20.14 9.05 -5.72
C LEU A 125 -20.87 8.16 -6.76
N PRO A 126 -22.12 8.47 -7.15
CA PRO A 126 -22.88 7.60 -8.06
C PRO A 126 -22.21 7.47 -9.44
N ALA A 127 -21.44 8.49 -9.86
CA ALA A 127 -20.69 8.48 -11.11
C ALA A 127 -19.58 7.42 -11.15
N LEU A 128 -19.07 6.98 -10.00
CA LEU A 128 -18.03 5.93 -9.94
C LEU A 128 -18.61 4.51 -9.98
N ALA A 129 -19.89 4.33 -9.67
CA ALA A 129 -20.53 3.02 -9.63
C ALA A 129 -20.43 2.24 -10.97
N PRO A 130 -20.69 2.85 -12.14
CA PRO A 130 -20.52 2.13 -13.41
C PRO A 130 -19.06 1.92 -13.82
N LEU A 131 -18.10 2.56 -13.13
CA LEU A 131 -16.68 2.49 -13.48
C LEU A 131 -15.94 1.33 -12.79
N VAL A 132 -16.47 0.83 -11.67
CA VAL A 132 -15.83 -0.18 -10.84
C VAL A 132 -16.57 -1.50 -10.96
N ALA A 133 -15.96 -2.48 -11.62
CA ALA A 133 -16.47 -3.85 -11.67
C ALA A 133 -16.32 -4.54 -10.30
N HIS A 134 -15.14 -4.40 -9.67
CA HIS A 134 -14.86 -4.90 -8.33
C HIS A 134 -14.00 -3.90 -7.53
N GLY A 135 -14.49 -3.51 -6.35
CA GLY A 135 -13.74 -2.67 -5.41
C GLY A 135 -12.67 -3.45 -4.63
N ALA A 136 -11.86 -2.75 -3.84
CA ALA A 136 -10.75 -3.34 -3.11
C ALA A 136 -11.20 -4.43 -2.12
N SER A 137 -10.41 -5.49 -1.94
CA SER A 137 -10.70 -6.60 -1.01
C SER A 137 -10.48 -6.22 0.47
N PRO A 138 -10.82 -7.08 1.47
CA PRO A 138 -10.47 -6.85 2.87
C PRO A 138 -8.95 -6.70 3.13
N ARG A 139 -8.10 -7.15 2.19
CA ARG A 139 -6.65 -6.86 2.25
C ARG A 139 -6.36 -5.37 2.09
N GLY A 140 -7.27 -4.62 1.43
CA GLY A 140 -7.38 -3.16 1.45
C GLY A 140 -7.19 -2.58 2.83
N SER A 141 -8.13 -2.87 3.72
CA SER A 141 -8.18 -2.32 5.07
C SER A 141 -7.01 -2.79 5.93
N LEU A 142 -6.64 -4.07 5.82
CA LEU A 142 -5.48 -4.60 6.54
C LEU A 142 -4.17 -3.93 6.09
N GLY A 143 -4.01 -3.71 4.78
CA GLY A 143 -2.85 -3.05 4.21
C GLY A 143 -2.75 -1.59 4.63
N LEU A 144 -3.87 -0.87 4.61
CA LEU A 144 -3.94 0.53 5.06
C LEU A 144 -3.53 0.66 6.52
N VAL A 145 -4.11 -0.15 7.41
CA VAL A 145 -3.81 -0.07 8.85
C VAL A 145 -2.36 -0.48 9.13
N ARG A 146 -1.87 -1.58 8.56
CA ARG A 146 -0.47 -2.02 8.74
C ARG A 146 0.53 -0.99 8.24
N GLY A 147 0.30 -0.46 7.04
CA GLY A 147 1.14 0.60 6.47
C GLY A 147 1.09 1.87 7.31
N ALA A 148 -0.10 2.28 7.80
CA ALA A 148 -0.26 3.48 8.60
C ALA A 148 0.46 3.37 9.96
N LYS A 149 0.49 2.18 10.57
CA LYS A 149 1.30 1.92 11.78
C LYS A 149 2.80 2.09 11.51
N ALA A 150 3.30 1.53 10.40
CA ALA A 150 4.70 1.69 10.01
C ALA A 150 5.03 3.17 9.72
N LEU A 151 4.13 3.87 9.02
CA LEU A 151 4.29 5.28 8.70
C LEU A 151 4.26 6.17 9.94
N ALA A 152 3.44 5.85 10.95
CA ALA A 152 3.45 6.54 12.23
C ALA A 152 4.81 6.42 12.93
N VAL A 153 5.41 5.22 12.98
CA VAL A 153 6.75 5.01 13.55
C VAL A 153 7.82 5.79 12.78
N LEU A 154 7.79 5.75 11.44
CA LEU A 154 8.70 6.54 10.61
C LEU A 154 8.54 8.06 10.83
N ARG A 155 7.35 8.50 11.24
CA ARG A 155 7.03 9.88 11.62
C ARG A 155 7.27 10.16 13.11
N GLY A 156 7.88 9.23 13.85
CA GLY A 156 8.22 9.39 15.26
C GLY A 156 7.03 9.33 16.22
N ARG A 157 5.95 8.65 15.85
CA ARG A 157 4.73 8.48 16.65
C ARG A 157 4.44 7.01 16.94
N ASP A 158 3.85 6.77 18.10
CA ASP A 158 3.36 5.47 18.59
C ASP A 158 1.84 5.31 18.42
N TYR A 159 1.19 6.22 17.69
CA TYR A 159 -0.23 6.15 17.33
C TYR A 159 -0.48 6.58 15.89
N VAL A 160 -1.49 5.96 15.27
CA VAL A 160 -1.92 6.26 13.90
C VAL A 160 -2.89 7.43 13.86
N LEU A 161 -2.66 8.35 12.92
CA LEU A 161 -3.59 9.44 12.57
C LEU A 161 -4.32 9.11 11.26
N PRO A 162 -5.52 9.69 11.01
CA PRO A 162 -6.23 9.51 9.75
C PRO A 162 -5.40 9.85 8.50
N VAL A 163 -4.51 10.84 8.61
CA VAL A 163 -3.61 11.23 7.52
C VAL A 163 -2.64 10.10 7.13
N ASP A 164 -2.20 9.28 8.08
CA ASP A 164 -1.32 8.14 7.78
C ASP A 164 -2.03 7.08 6.93
N VAL A 165 -3.34 6.92 7.11
CA VAL A 165 -4.18 6.06 6.28
C VAL A 165 -4.42 6.69 4.91
N ALA A 166 -4.70 8.00 4.87
CA ALA A 166 -5.00 8.72 3.64
C ALA A 166 -3.79 8.77 2.69
N ASP A 167 -2.59 9.04 3.22
CA ASP A 167 -1.34 9.13 2.45
C ASP A 167 -1.00 7.82 1.73
N LEU A 168 -1.44 6.68 2.28
CA LEU A 168 -1.23 5.34 1.70
C LEU A 168 -2.39 4.89 0.82
N GLY A 169 -3.48 5.68 0.74
CA GLY A 169 -4.74 5.28 0.12
C GLY A 169 -4.56 4.80 -1.32
N VAL A 170 -3.89 5.59 -2.16
CA VAL A 170 -3.66 5.27 -3.57
C VAL A 170 -2.76 4.04 -3.71
N ASP A 171 -1.59 4.04 -3.09
CA ASP A 171 -0.59 2.98 -3.22
C ASP A 171 -1.12 1.61 -2.76
N VAL A 172 -2.06 1.61 -1.81
CA VAL A 172 -2.62 0.40 -1.21
C VAL A 172 -3.92 -0.05 -1.90
N LEU A 173 -4.73 0.87 -2.44
CA LEU A 173 -6.05 0.52 -2.99
C LEU A 173 -6.08 0.44 -4.52
N ALA A 174 -5.36 1.31 -5.24
CA ALA A 174 -5.56 1.48 -6.68
C ALA A 174 -5.36 0.18 -7.47
N HIS A 175 -4.32 -0.61 -7.14
CA HIS A 175 -4.05 -1.89 -7.81
C HIS A 175 -4.99 -3.04 -7.39
N ARG A 176 -5.91 -2.79 -6.44
CA ARG A 176 -6.92 -3.75 -5.99
C ARG A 176 -8.30 -3.52 -6.61
N LEU A 177 -8.46 -2.44 -7.37
CA LEU A 177 -9.69 -2.18 -8.12
C LEU A 177 -9.63 -2.88 -9.47
N VAL A 178 -10.76 -3.47 -9.85
CA VAL A 178 -11.02 -3.92 -11.23
C VAL A 178 -12.02 -2.93 -11.82
N LEU A 179 -11.59 -2.21 -12.86
CA LEU A 179 -12.44 -1.27 -13.58
C LEU A 179 -13.26 -1.99 -14.66
N THR A 180 -14.39 -1.39 -15.03
CA THR A 180 -15.20 -1.89 -16.16
C THR A 180 -14.49 -1.65 -17.49
N TYR A 181 -14.87 -2.40 -18.52
CA TYR A 181 -14.30 -2.25 -19.86
C TYR A 181 -14.57 -0.84 -20.41
N GLU A 182 -15.76 -0.31 -20.17
CA GLU A 182 -16.16 1.04 -20.55
C GLU A 182 -15.28 2.09 -19.88
N ALA A 183 -14.99 1.95 -18.58
CA ALA A 183 -14.09 2.85 -17.86
C ALA A 183 -12.66 2.81 -18.42
N LEU A 184 -12.17 1.63 -18.79
CA LEU A 184 -10.86 1.49 -19.43
C LEU A 184 -10.84 2.13 -20.82
N ALA A 185 -11.92 2.00 -21.59
CA ALA A 185 -12.07 2.64 -22.91
C ALA A 185 -12.12 4.17 -22.80
N ASP A 186 -12.70 4.70 -21.71
CA ASP A 186 -12.74 6.13 -21.39
C ASP A 186 -11.45 6.62 -20.67
N GLU A 187 -10.39 5.80 -20.64
CA GLU A 187 -9.09 6.11 -20.02
C GLU A 187 -9.16 6.46 -18.52
N VAL A 188 -10.19 5.98 -17.82
CA VAL A 188 -10.32 6.15 -16.37
C VAL A 188 -9.25 5.32 -15.66
N SER A 189 -8.49 5.97 -14.77
CA SER A 189 -7.49 5.29 -13.94
C SER A 189 -8.04 4.89 -12.56
N ALA A 190 -7.60 3.74 -12.05
CA ALA A 190 -7.96 3.31 -10.69
C ALA A 190 -7.46 4.30 -9.63
N THR A 191 -6.31 4.95 -9.89
CA THR A 191 -5.78 6.05 -9.08
C THR A 191 -6.76 7.21 -8.97
N SER A 192 -7.37 7.63 -10.08
CA SER A 192 -8.39 8.70 -10.08
C SER A 192 -9.62 8.30 -9.26
N VAL A 193 -10.09 7.06 -9.40
CA VAL A 193 -11.22 6.54 -8.61
C VAL A 193 -10.92 6.57 -7.11
N VAL A 194 -9.75 6.07 -6.70
CA VAL A 194 -9.35 6.06 -5.28
C VAL A 194 -9.15 7.48 -4.74
N THR A 195 -8.61 8.40 -5.54
CA THR A 195 -8.45 9.80 -5.15
C THR A 195 -9.79 10.45 -4.85
N GLN A 196 -10.79 10.27 -5.73
CA GLN A 196 -12.15 10.78 -5.49
C GLN A 196 -12.81 10.16 -4.24
N VAL A 197 -12.53 8.88 -3.96
CA VAL A 197 -12.99 8.23 -2.72
C VAL A 197 -12.33 8.88 -1.49
N LEU A 198 -11.01 9.11 -1.52
CA LEU A 198 -10.28 9.76 -0.42
C LEU A 198 -10.77 11.19 -0.16
N GLU A 199 -11.05 11.95 -1.22
CA GLU A 199 -11.59 13.30 -1.12
C GLU A 199 -13.00 13.35 -0.54
N ARG A 200 -13.79 12.29 -0.76
CA ARG A 200 -15.20 12.27 -0.36
C ARG A 200 -15.47 11.63 0.99
N VAL A 201 -14.70 10.61 1.37
CA VAL A 201 -14.91 9.90 2.63
C VAL A 201 -14.22 10.69 3.74
N ASP A 202 -15.01 11.36 4.57
CA ASP A 202 -14.43 12.20 5.64
C ASP A 202 -13.60 11.38 6.64
N PRO A 203 -12.37 11.82 6.97
CA PRO A 203 -11.61 11.25 8.06
C PRO A 203 -12.31 11.54 9.40
N PRO A 204 -12.12 10.67 10.41
CA PRO A 204 -12.72 10.86 11.72
C PRO A 204 -12.16 12.13 12.36
N GLN A 205 -13.06 12.94 12.92
CA GLN A 205 -12.67 14.09 13.72
C GLN A 205 -12.21 13.57 15.08
N VAL A 206 -10.89 13.54 15.30
CA VAL A 206 -10.34 13.29 16.62
C VAL A 206 -10.47 14.58 17.41
N ALA A 207 -11.63 14.80 18.04
CA ALA A 207 -11.75 15.89 19.01
C ALA A 207 -10.73 15.61 20.13
N PRO A 208 -9.81 16.55 20.46
CA PRO A 208 -8.99 16.38 21.64
C PRO A 208 -9.95 16.26 22.82
N SER A 209 -9.89 15.14 23.53
CA SER A 209 -10.64 14.93 24.76
C SER A 209 -10.40 16.12 25.69
N GLN A 210 -11.47 16.81 26.08
CA GLN A 210 -11.42 17.92 27.03
C GLN A 210 -10.85 17.44 28.36
N TYR A 211 -9.53 17.55 28.54
CA TYR A 211 -8.94 17.75 29.86
C TYR A 211 -8.99 19.24 30.18
N ALA A 212 -10.19 19.75 30.40
CA ALA A 212 -10.42 21.09 30.93
C ALA A 212 -11.78 21.20 31.62
N SER A 213 -11.91 20.54 32.77
CA SER A 213 -12.58 21.12 33.95
C SER A 213 -11.79 20.61 35.15
N GLY A 214 -10.85 21.39 35.68
CA GLY A 214 -11.11 22.70 36.27
C GLY A 214 -11.00 22.49 37.77
N ALA A 215 -9.78 22.64 38.28
CA ALA A 215 -9.56 22.86 39.69
C ALA A 215 -10.34 24.12 40.10
N ALA A 216 -11.20 23.98 41.10
CA ALA A 216 -11.69 25.03 41.97
C ALA A 216 -11.95 24.41 43.35
#